data_AF-A0A9P0GM26-F1
#
_entry.id   AF-A0A9P0GM26-F1
#
_cell.length_a   1.000
_cell.length_b   1.000
_cell.length_c   1.000
_cell.angle_alpha   90.00
_cell.angle_beta   90.00
_cell.angle_gamma   90.00
#
_symmetry.space_group_name_H-M   'P 1'
#
loop_
_entity.id
_entity.type
_entity.pdbx_description
1 polymer ?
#
loop_
_entity_poly.entity_id
_entity_poly.type
_entity_poly.pdbx_seq_one_letter_code
_entity_poly.pdbx_strand_id
1 'polypeptide(L)'
;MAEGTYEYECMRAELLGIDKPDYDEFMKNQKERQQKEVKEEDEDIENIKEADLETEAMGRVTGKLDELNNILKKTQSKISKMKVSCGSIAGSLKTRLGSFSSQSSIDVEHEEADKTVKANETNINGSNPEATLETPKSSDNSAPTRKSDLAKALDKDLSSLDAMIEKAEQAQYSMAYQTKEMKKFTK
;
A
#
# COMPACT_ATOMS: atom_id res chain seq x y z
N MET A 1 -26.31 35.69 25.14
CA MET A 1 -25.00 36.27 24.79
C MET A 1 -24.11 35.13 24.35
N ALA A 2 -23.34 35.29 23.27
CA ALA A 2 -22.39 34.29 22.82
C ALA A 2 -21.10 34.40 23.63
N GLU A 3 -20.49 33.27 23.97
CA GLU A 3 -19.19 33.25 24.63
C GLU A 3 -18.13 33.81 23.68
N GLY A 4 -17.14 34.55 24.21
CA GLY A 4 -16.07 35.15 23.42
C GLY A 4 -16.39 36.50 22.76
N THR A 5 -17.53 37.14 23.06
CA THR A 5 -17.72 38.57 22.76
C THR A 5 -17.12 39.45 23.85
N TYR A 6 -16.78 40.70 23.52
CA TYR A 6 -16.20 41.64 24.49
C TYR A 6 -17.12 41.85 25.69
N GLU A 7 -18.43 42.01 25.45
CA GLU A 7 -19.42 42.20 26.50
C GLU A 7 -19.49 41.00 27.45
N TYR A 8 -19.33 39.79 26.91
CA TYR A 8 -19.27 38.57 27.71
C TYR A 8 -18.04 38.55 28.62
N GLU A 9 -16.86 38.92 28.10
CA GLU A 9 -15.64 38.99 28.92
C GLU A 9 -15.70 40.12 29.97
N CYS A 10 -16.35 41.24 29.67
CA CYS A 10 -16.60 42.28 30.67
C CYS A 10 -17.49 41.79 31.82
N MET A 11 -18.57 41.08 31.52
CA MET A 11 -19.44 40.48 32.54
C MET A 11 -18.71 39.41 33.34
N ARG A 12 -17.88 38.60 32.68
CA ARG A 12 -17.06 37.58 33.30
C ARG A 12 -16.03 38.19 34.25
N ALA A 13 -15.38 39.28 33.85
CA ALA A 13 -14.45 40.01 34.69
C ALA A 13 -15.12 40.57 35.95
N GLU A 14 -16.31 41.15 35.80
CA GLU A 14 -17.11 41.68 36.90
C GLU A 14 -17.50 40.58 37.91
N LEU A 15 -17.94 39.42 37.43
CA LEU A 15 -18.30 38.28 38.29
C LEU A 15 -17.09 37.71 39.05
N LEU A 16 -15.91 37.72 38.42
CA LEU A 16 -14.67 37.22 39.00
C LEU A 16 -13.94 38.25 39.88
N GLY A 17 -14.41 39.50 39.92
CA GLY A 17 -13.78 40.59 40.65
C GLY A 17 -12.42 40.99 40.10
N ILE A 18 -12.18 40.77 38.80
CA ILE A 18 -10.96 41.19 38.09
C ILE A 18 -11.24 42.43 37.23
N ASP A 19 -10.19 43.15 36.86
CA ASP A 19 -10.30 44.34 36.02
C ASP A 19 -10.87 44.01 34.63
N LYS A 20 -11.68 44.94 34.09
CA LYS A 20 -12.29 44.80 32.77
C LYS A 20 -11.20 44.80 31.70
N PRO A 21 -11.22 43.86 30.74
CA PRO A 21 -10.26 43.86 29.64
C PRO A 21 -10.39 45.14 28.82
N ASP A 22 -9.27 45.64 28.31
CA ASP A 22 -9.27 46.79 27.40
C ASP A 22 -9.88 46.40 26.03
N TYR A 23 -10.70 47.29 25.47
CA TYR A 23 -11.44 47.01 24.24
C TYR A 23 -10.51 46.85 23.04
N ASP A 24 -9.53 47.74 22.91
CA ASP A 24 -8.62 47.75 21.77
C ASP A 24 -7.68 46.54 21.82
N GLU A 25 -7.16 46.21 23.00
CA GLU A 25 -6.37 44.99 23.22
C GLU A 25 -7.18 43.71 22.97
N PHE A 26 -8.43 43.64 23.42
CA PHE A 26 -9.30 42.49 23.19
C PHE A 26 -9.57 42.26 21.70
N MET A 27 -9.94 43.32 20.97
CA MET A 27 -10.21 43.24 19.53
C MET A 27 -8.95 42.88 18.73
N LYS A 28 -7.78 43.36 19.16
CA LYS A 28 -6.50 42.98 18.55
C LYS A 28 -6.20 41.50 18.79
N ASN A 29 -6.32 41.02 20.03
CA ASN A 29 -6.08 39.62 20.39
C ASN A 29 -7.04 38.67 19.69
N GLN A 30 -8.31 39.07 19.51
CA GLN A 30 -9.29 38.26 18.79
C GLN A 30 -8.90 38.11 17.31
N LYS A 31 -8.50 39.20 16.65
CA LYS A 31 -8.02 39.17 15.27
C LYS A 31 -6.75 38.34 15.12
N GLU A 32 -5.82 38.44 16.06
CA GLU A 32 -4.59 37.64 16.05
C GLU A 32 -4.88 36.14 16.22
N ARG A 33 -5.81 35.78 17.10
CA ARG A 33 -6.26 34.38 17.24
C ARG A 33 -6.89 33.84 15.95
N GLN A 34 -7.78 34.62 15.32
CA GLN A 34 -8.39 34.24 14.05
C GLN A 34 -7.35 34.11 12.94
N GLN A 35 -6.39 35.05 12.85
CA GLN A 35 -5.32 34.97 11.86
C GLN A 35 -4.41 33.76 12.09
N LYS A 36 -4.10 33.46 13.35
CA LYS A 36 -3.29 32.29 13.71
C LYS A 36 -4.01 31.00 13.37
N GLU A 37 -5.30 30.90 13.67
CA GLU A 37 -6.13 29.73 13.34
C GLU A 37 -6.18 29.50 11.82
N VAL A 38 -6.48 30.53 11.03
CA VAL A 38 -6.47 30.44 9.57
C VAL A 38 -5.09 30.00 9.05
N LYS A 39 -4.01 30.53 9.60
CA LYS A 39 -2.66 30.14 9.20
C LYS A 39 -2.35 28.69 9.53
N GLU A 40 -2.72 28.22 10.72
CA GLU A 40 -2.56 26.81 11.11
C GLU A 40 -3.40 25.89 10.21
N GLU A 41 -4.61 26.30 9.83
CA GLU A 41 -5.42 25.53 8.88
C GLU A 41 -4.80 25.47 7.48
N ASP A 42 -4.26 26.59 6.98
CA ASP A 42 -3.59 26.65 5.69
C ASP A 42 -2.34 25.74 5.68
N GLU A 43 -1.53 25.78 6.75
CA GLU A 43 -0.36 24.89 6.92
C GLU A 43 -0.76 23.41 6.96
N ASP A 44 -1.83 23.06 7.68
CA ASP A 44 -2.35 21.69 7.72
C ASP A 44 -2.83 21.22 6.34
N ILE A 45 -3.48 22.10 5.57
CA ILE A 45 -3.95 21.80 4.20
C ILE A 45 -2.77 21.59 3.26
N GLU A 46 -1.71 22.40 3.36
CA GLU A 46 -0.49 22.23 2.56
C GLU A 46 0.19 20.89 2.86
N ASN A 47 0.33 20.53 4.15
CA ASN A 47 0.93 19.26 4.56
C ASN A 47 0.16 18.04 4.03
N ILE A 48 -1.17 18.07 4.05
CA ILE A 48 -2.00 16.99 3.51
C ILE A 48 -1.82 16.85 1.99
N LYS A 49 -1.76 17.98 1.27
CA LYS A 49 -1.51 17.95 -0.19
C LYS A 49 -0.15 17.37 -0.53
N GLU A 50 0.88 17.70 0.25
CA GLU A 50 2.21 17.13 0.06
C GLU A 50 2.21 15.61 0.25
N ALA A 51 1.58 15.12 1.33
CA ALA A 51 1.43 13.68 1.58
C ALA A 51 0.67 12.95 0.45
N ASP A 52 -0.39 13.56 -0.10
CA ASP A 52 -1.13 12.99 -1.23
C ASP A 52 -0.25 12.87 -2.50
N LEU A 53 0.57 13.89 -2.80
CA LEU A 53 1.50 13.86 -3.93
C LEU A 53 2.55 12.76 -3.79
N GLU A 54 3.06 12.55 -2.58
CA GLU A 54 4.00 11.46 -2.28
C GLU A 54 3.34 10.09 -2.45
N THR A 55 2.10 9.94 -1.99
CA THR A 55 1.30 8.72 -2.15
C THR A 55 1.11 8.36 -3.64
N GLU A 56 0.80 9.34 -4.50
CA GLU A 56 0.65 9.13 -5.94
C GLU A 56 1.97 8.70 -6.60
N ALA A 57 3.07 9.37 -6.24
CA ALA A 57 4.40 9.03 -6.74
C ALA A 57 4.76 7.59 -6.37
N MET A 58 4.47 7.19 -5.14
CA MET A 58 4.67 5.84 -4.64
C MET A 58 3.84 4.80 -5.38
N GLY A 59 2.54 5.08 -5.60
CA GLY A 59 1.65 4.21 -6.37
C GLY A 59 2.17 3.94 -7.78
N ARG A 60 2.73 4.95 -8.44
CA ARG A 60 3.36 4.82 -9.76
C ARG A 60 4.58 3.90 -9.72
N VAL A 61 5.44 4.01 -8.70
CA VAL A 61 6.63 3.15 -8.56
C VAL A 61 6.21 1.71 -8.28
N THR A 62 5.26 1.49 -7.39
CA THR A 62 4.72 0.15 -7.07
C THR A 62 4.14 -0.52 -8.33
N GLY A 63 3.36 0.21 -9.14
CA GLY A 63 2.83 -0.33 -10.40
C GLY A 63 3.92 -0.75 -11.40
N LYS A 64 4.97 0.08 -11.58
CA LYS A 64 6.12 -0.28 -12.43
C LYS A 64 6.86 -1.51 -11.91
N LEU A 65 6.91 -1.70 -10.60
CA LEU A 65 7.57 -2.83 -9.99
C LEU A 65 6.77 -4.13 -10.14
N ASP A 66 5.44 -4.04 -10.10
CA ASP A 66 4.54 -5.15 -10.44
C ASP A 66 4.69 -5.58 -11.91
N GLU A 67 4.80 -4.60 -12.81
CA GLU A 67 5.11 -4.85 -14.22
C GLU A 67 6.47 -5.54 -14.39
N LEU A 68 7.51 -5.06 -13.70
CA LEU A 68 8.84 -5.66 -13.71
C LEU A 68 8.79 -7.12 -13.24
N ASN A 69 8.13 -7.39 -12.11
CA ASN A 69 7.97 -8.75 -11.61
C ASN A 69 7.18 -9.66 -12.59
N ASN A 70 6.16 -9.13 -13.27
CA ASN A 70 5.43 -9.86 -14.31
C ASN A 70 6.33 -10.17 -15.53
N ILE A 71 7.13 -9.21 -15.98
CA ILE A 71 8.12 -9.40 -17.06
C ILE A 71 9.12 -10.49 -16.65
N LEU A 72 9.63 -10.44 -15.42
CA LEU A 72 10.58 -11.43 -14.92
C LEU A 72 9.95 -12.83 -14.85
N LYS A 73 8.70 -12.97 -14.40
CA LYS A 73 7.98 -14.25 -14.43
C LYS A 73 7.85 -14.78 -15.87
N LYS A 74 7.48 -13.93 -16.84
CA LYS A 74 7.40 -14.30 -18.26
C LYS A 74 8.78 -14.70 -18.82
N THR A 75 9.84 -13.98 -18.46
CA THR A 75 11.22 -14.29 -18.87
C THR A 75 11.68 -15.62 -18.29
N GLN A 76 11.42 -15.91 -17.01
CA GLN A 76 11.71 -17.22 -16.42
C GLN A 76 10.98 -18.36 -17.15
N SER A 77 9.70 -18.18 -17.50
CA SER A 77 8.95 -19.17 -18.29
C SER A 77 9.60 -19.42 -19.65
N LYS A 78 10.05 -18.35 -20.34
CA LYS A 78 10.78 -18.47 -21.62
C LYS A 78 12.12 -19.19 -21.45
N ILE A 79 12.90 -18.87 -20.42
CA ILE A 79 14.17 -19.55 -20.11
C ILE A 79 13.92 -21.04 -19.85
N SER A 80 12.89 -21.38 -19.06
CA SER A 80 12.52 -22.78 -18.81
C SER A 80 12.14 -23.52 -20.09
N LYS A 81 11.37 -22.88 -21.00
CA LYS A 81 11.05 -23.46 -22.32
C LYS A 81 12.30 -23.67 -23.16
N MET A 82 13.22 -22.71 -23.17
CA MET A 82 14.51 -22.83 -23.87
C MET A 82 15.36 -23.97 -23.28
N LYS A 83 15.37 -24.13 -21.95
CA LYS A 83 16.04 -25.24 -21.27
C LYS A 83 15.53 -26.59 -21.74
N VAL A 84 14.21 -26.75 -21.84
CA VAL A 84 13.60 -27.99 -22.34
C VAL A 84 13.89 -28.21 -23.83
N SER A 85 13.79 -27.16 -24.65
CA SER A 85 14.04 -27.24 -26.09
C SER A 85 15.50 -27.58 -26.41
N CYS A 86 16.48 -26.91 -25.79
CA CYS A 86 17.91 -27.22 -25.99
C CYS A 86 18.33 -28.53 -25.31
N GLY A 87 17.73 -28.88 -24.17
CA GLY A 87 17.96 -30.16 -23.49
C GLY A 87 17.46 -31.36 -24.30
N SER A 88 16.35 -31.21 -25.03
CA SER A 88 15.83 -32.24 -25.93
C SER A 88 16.81 -32.55 -27.07
N ILE A 89 17.52 -31.56 -27.61
CA ILE A 89 18.52 -31.75 -28.67
C ILE A 89 19.81 -32.39 -28.13
N ALA A 90 20.23 -32.04 -26.90
CA ALA A 90 21.37 -32.66 -26.23
C ALA A 90 21.12 -34.13 -25.85
N GLY A 91 19.86 -34.50 -25.56
CA GLY A 91 19.44 -35.89 -25.34
C GLY A 91 19.49 -36.73 -26.63
N SER A 92 19.06 -36.17 -27.77
CA SER A 92 19.03 -36.87 -29.05
C SER A 92 20.40 -37.08 -29.72
N LEU A 93 21.43 -36.33 -29.33
CA LEU A 93 22.81 -36.56 -29.81
C LEU A 93 23.54 -37.67 -29.06
N LYS A 94 23.10 -38.03 -27.84
CA LYS A 94 23.67 -39.17 -27.08
C LYS A 94 23.13 -40.53 -27.53
N THR A 95 22.00 -40.59 -28.22
CA THR A 95 21.39 -41.86 -28.67
C THR A 95 21.94 -42.38 -30.00
N ARG A 96 22.88 -41.68 -30.66
CA ARG A 96 23.46 -42.11 -31.96
C ARG A 96 24.92 -42.59 -31.89
N LEU A 97 25.57 -42.63 -30.72
CA LEU A 97 26.97 -43.09 -30.58
C LEU A 97 27.16 -44.22 -29.55
N GLY A 98 26.14 -45.04 -29.33
CA GLY A 98 26.18 -46.13 -28.35
C GLY A 98 25.46 -47.39 -28.82
N SER A 99 25.74 -47.85 -30.04
CA SER A 99 25.33 -49.20 -30.47
C SER A 99 26.40 -50.21 -30.06
N PHE A 100 26.62 -50.43 -28.76
CA PHE A 100 27.21 -51.66 -28.23
C PHE A 100 26.80 -51.84 -26.76
N SER A 101 26.28 -53.03 -26.46
CA SER A 101 26.21 -53.69 -25.14
C SER A 101 24.99 -53.47 -24.24
N SER A 102 24.17 -54.53 -24.22
CA SER A 102 23.62 -55.21 -23.03
C SER A 102 22.41 -54.64 -22.28
N GLN A 103 21.28 -55.32 -22.48
CA GLN A 103 20.25 -55.74 -21.49
C GLN A 103 20.34 -55.21 -20.04
N SER A 104 19.25 -54.60 -19.55
CA SER A 104 18.44 -55.15 -18.44
C SER A 104 17.11 -54.40 -18.24
N SER A 105 16.04 -55.20 -18.18
CA SER A 105 14.72 -55.08 -17.54
C SER A 105 14.29 -53.82 -16.74
N ILE A 106 13.06 -53.37 -17.06
CA ILE A 106 11.88 -53.21 -16.18
C ILE A 106 12.14 -52.75 -14.73
N ASP A 107 11.60 -51.58 -14.35
CA ASP A 107 10.64 -51.56 -13.25
C ASP A 107 9.66 -50.37 -13.33
N VAL A 108 8.39 -50.70 -13.17
CA VAL A 108 7.24 -49.82 -12.99
C VAL A 108 6.73 -50.17 -11.61
N GLU A 109 6.82 -49.26 -10.64
CA GLU A 109 5.95 -49.33 -9.48
C GLU A 109 5.41 -47.96 -9.06
N HIS A 110 4.18 -48.09 -8.60
CA HIS A 110 3.16 -47.16 -8.18
C HIS A 110 3.20 -47.11 -6.65
N GLU A 111 2.67 -46.03 -6.06
CA GLU A 111 1.87 -45.96 -4.82
C GLU A 111 2.12 -44.64 -4.06
N GLU A 112 1.11 -43.77 -4.01
CA GLU A 112 0.16 -43.55 -2.89
C GLU A 112 0.83 -42.73 -1.76
N ALA A 113 0.21 -41.87 -0.98
CA ALA A 113 -1.07 -41.17 -0.92
C ALA A 113 -0.90 -40.25 0.30
N ASP A 114 -1.42 -39.02 0.28
CA ASP A 114 -1.83 -38.41 1.55
C ASP A 114 -3.05 -37.51 1.36
N LYS A 115 -3.93 -37.60 2.35
CA LYS A 115 -5.34 -37.28 2.38
C LYS A 115 -5.58 -36.00 3.18
N THR A 116 -6.58 -35.24 2.70
CA THR A 116 -7.60 -34.50 3.48
C THR A 116 -7.20 -33.39 4.45
N VAL A 117 -7.78 -32.19 4.26
CA VAL A 117 -8.72 -31.59 5.23
C VAL A 117 -9.83 -30.85 4.48
N LYS A 118 -11.09 -31.19 4.79
CA LYS A 118 -12.34 -30.48 4.48
C LYS A 118 -12.66 -29.47 5.58
N ALA A 119 -13.20 -28.31 5.23
CA ALA A 119 -14.16 -27.54 6.06
C ALA A 119 -14.81 -26.47 5.16
N ASN A 120 -16.07 -26.65 4.77
CA ASN A 120 -17.28 -26.08 5.39
C ASN A 120 -17.81 -24.89 4.57
N GLU A 121 -18.68 -25.22 3.61
CA GLU A 121 -19.65 -24.29 3.06
C GLU A 121 -20.91 -24.32 3.93
N THR A 122 -21.35 -23.15 4.39
CA THR A 122 -22.69 -22.94 4.93
C THR A 122 -23.12 -21.52 4.51
N ASN A 123 -23.95 -21.47 3.45
CA ASN A 123 -25.30 -20.87 3.39
C ASN A 123 -25.67 -19.89 4.56
N ILE A 124 -26.44 -18.80 4.46
CA ILE A 124 -27.56 -18.39 3.61
C ILE A 124 -27.79 -16.87 3.88
N ASN A 125 -28.33 -16.16 2.89
CA ASN A 125 -29.37 -15.10 2.99
C ASN A 125 -29.08 -13.69 3.57
N GLY A 126 -29.64 -12.68 2.87
CA GLY A 126 -30.31 -11.56 3.55
C GLY A 126 -30.10 -10.14 2.99
N SER A 127 -30.80 -9.83 1.90
CA SER A 127 -31.53 -8.57 1.62
C SER A 127 -31.02 -7.19 2.10
N ASN A 128 -30.86 -6.27 1.13
CA ASN A 128 -31.48 -4.92 1.02
C ASN A 128 -30.47 -3.79 0.67
N PRO A 129 -30.62 -3.08 -0.48
CA PRO A 129 -29.99 -1.79 -0.72
C PRO A 129 -31.00 -0.68 -0.42
N GLU A 130 -30.92 -0.05 0.74
CA GLU A 130 -31.68 1.17 1.01
C GLU A 130 -30.75 2.38 0.89
N ALA A 131 -31.00 3.13 -0.18
CA ALA A 131 -30.37 4.38 -0.49
C ALA A 131 -31.00 5.52 0.31
N THR A 132 -30.18 6.53 0.55
CA THR A 132 -30.56 7.93 0.82
C THR A 132 -30.98 8.26 2.25
N LEU A 133 -30.07 8.90 2.96
CA LEU A 133 -30.40 9.99 3.89
C LEU A 133 -29.25 10.98 3.88
N GLU A 134 -29.38 11.98 3.00
CA GLU A 134 -28.76 13.29 3.24
C GLU A 134 -29.42 13.91 4.47
N THR A 135 -28.63 14.46 5.39
CA THR A 135 -28.87 15.84 5.89
C THR A 135 -27.66 16.36 6.69
N PRO A 136 -27.49 17.69 6.74
CA PRO A 136 -26.21 18.37 6.94
C PRO A 136 -25.96 18.83 8.38
N LYS A 137 -24.77 19.44 8.56
CA LYS A 137 -24.25 20.22 9.71
C LYS A 137 -23.45 19.40 10.73
N SER A 138 -22.17 19.73 10.88
CA SER A 138 -21.77 20.84 11.74
C SER A 138 -20.26 21.06 11.65
N SER A 139 -19.89 22.33 11.44
CA SER A 139 -18.55 22.87 11.65
C SER A 139 -18.30 22.90 13.14
N ASP A 140 -17.51 21.97 13.67
CA ASP A 140 -16.66 22.11 14.86
C ASP A 140 -15.99 20.76 15.15
N ASN A 141 -14.66 20.73 15.24
CA ASN A 141 -13.76 19.54 15.37
C ASN A 141 -13.12 19.00 14.08
N SER A 142 -12.66 19.85 13.17
CA SER A 142 -11.85 19.43 12.02
C SER A 142 -10.38 19.14 12.35
N ALA A 143 -9.82 19.74 13.42
CA ALA A 143 -8.41 19.58 13.76
C ALA A 143 -8.01 18.15 14.23
N PRO A 144 -8.72 17.46 15.14
CA PRO A 144 -8.31 16.13 15.57
C PRO A 144 -8.56 15.05 14.50
N THR A 145 -9.56 15.25 13.64
CA THR A 145 -9.89 14.32 12.54
C THR A 145 -8.85 14.40 11.43
N ARG A 146 -8.45 15.60 11.00
CA ARG A 146 -7.38 15.82 10.00
C ARG A 146 -6.04 15.19 10.45
N LYS A 147 -5.66 15.37 11.72
CA LYS A 147 -4.45 14.74 12.29
C LYS A 147 -4.54 13.20 12.30
N SER A 148 -5.72 12.65 12.58
CA SER A 148 -5.94 11.21 12.55
C SER A 148 -5.90 10.63 11.13
N ASP A 149 -6.33 11.40 10.13
CA ASP A 149 -6.33 10.95 8.74
C ASP A 149 -4.93 11.04 8.13
N LEU A 150 -4.15 12.06 8.47
CA LEU A 150 -2.72 12.12 8.14
C LEU A 150 -1.96 10.92 8.73
N ALA A 151 -2.21 10.58 9.99
CA ALA A 151 -1.57 9.41 10.62
C ALA A 151 -1.91 8.09 9.89
N LYS A 152 -3.17 7.90 9.50
CA LYS A 152 -3.58 6.73 8.69
C LYS A 152 -2.94 6.72 7.30
N ALA A 153 -2.79 7.89 6.66
CA ALA A 153 -2.13 8.01 5.38
C ALA A 153 -0.65 7.59 5.49
N LEU A 154 0.06 8.09 6.51
CA LEU A 154 1.44 7.72 6.78
C LEU A 154 1.61 6.23 7.10
N ASP A 155 0.71 5.62 7.87
CA ASP A 155 0.73 4.17 8.13
C ASP A 155 0.53 3.35 6.85
N LYS A 156 -0.38 3.80 5.98
CA LYS A 156 -0.60 3.16 4.67
C LYS A 156 0.65 3.29 3.79
N ASP A 157 1.29 4.45 3.76
CA ASP A 157 2.51 4.67 3.00
C ASP A 157 3.66 3.81 3.53
N LEU A 158 3.79 3.66 4.84
CA LEU A 158 4.76 2.74 5.43
C LEU A 158 4.53 1.29 4.97
N SER A 159 3.29 0.82 5.03
CA SER A 159 2.94 -0.53 4.55
C SER A 159 3.19 -0.72 3.04
N SER A 160 2.97 0.33 2.26
CA SER A 160 3.25 0.36 0.82
C SER A 160 4.77 0.31 0.57
N LEU A 161 5.58 0.91 1.44
CA LEU A 161 7.03 0.97 1.30
C LEU A 161 7.63 -0.40 1.55
N ASP A 162 7.17 -1.08 2.60
CA ASP A 162 7.55 -2.46 2.89
C ASP A 162 7.20 -3.38 1.72
N ALA A 163 6.00 -3.26 1.16
CA ALA A 163 5.60 -4.02 -0.02
C ALA A 163 6.47 -3.70 -1.26
N MET A 164 6.88 -2.44 -1.43
CA MET A 164 7.78 -2.04 -2.51
C MET A 164 9.17 -2.63 -2.33
N ILE A 165 9.70 -2.64 -1.11
CA ILE A 165 10.99 -3.24 -0.78
C ILE A 165 10.97 -4.74 -1.10
N GLU A 166 9.96 -5.47 -0.61
CA GLU A 166 9.83 -6.91 -0.87
C GLU A 166 9.78 -7.22 -2.37
N LYS A 167 8.95 -6.47 -3.12
CA LYS A 167 8.84 -6.64 -4.58
C LYS A 167 10.15 -6.30 -5.29
N ALA A 168 10.93 -5.34 -4.81
CA ALA A 168 12.20 -4.94 -5.39
C ALA A 168 13.27 -6.00 -5.17
N GLU A 169 13.33 -6.56 -3.96
CA GLU A 169 14.21 -7.68 -3.63
C GLU A 169 13.87 -8.92 -4.46
N GLN A 170 12.58 -9.25 -4.61
CA GLN A 170 12.12 -10.35 -5.46
C GLN A 170 12.55 -10.15 -6.92
N ALA A 171 12.40 -8.93 -7.45
CA ALA A 171 12.80 -8.59 -8.81
C ALA A 171 14.32 -8.71 -8.98
N GLN A 172 15.11 -8.20 -8.03
CA GLN A 172 16.56 -8.29 -8.02
C GLN A 172 17.04 -9.75 -8.02
N TYR A 173 16.49 -10.58 -7.13
CA TYR A 173 16.82 -12.00 -7.06
C TYR A 173 16.49 -12.70 -8.39
N SER A 174 15.29 -12.46 -8.93
CA SER A 174 14.84 -13.05 -10.19
C SER A 174 15.73 -12.66 -11.36
N MET A 175 16.11 -11.38 -11.47
CA MET A 175 17.03 -10.90 -12.52
C MET A 175 18.40 -11.57 -12.43
N ALA A 176 18.98 -11.66 -11.23
CA ALA A 176 20.28 -12.29 -11.03
C ALA A 176 20.24 -13.78 -11.39
N TYR A 177 19.20 -14.49 -10.96
CA TYR A 177 18.99 -15.90 -11.26
C TYR A 177 18.80 -16.15 -12.77
N GLN A 178 17.93 -15.39 -13.43
CA GLN A 178 17.69 -15.49 -14.87
C GLN A 178 18.93 -15.19 -15.69
N THR A 179 19.70 -14.18 -15.30
CA THR A 179 20.99 -13.84 -15.93
C THR A 179 21.97 -14.99 -15.80
N LYS A 180 22.02 -15.67 -14.65
CA LYS A 180 22.89 -16.83 -14.43
C LYS A 180 22.48 -18.02 -15.30
N GLU A 181 21.18 -18.30 -15.44
CA GLU A 181 20.69 -19.36 -16.33
C GLU A 181 20.97 -19.04 -17.81
N MET A 182 20.71 -17.80 -18.25
CA MET A 182 20.99 -17.36 -19.62
C MET A 182 22.47 -17.47 -20.00
N LYS A 183 23.38 -17.18 -19.07
CA LYS A 183 24.83 -17.37 -19.26
C LYS A 183 25.23 -18.81 -19.53
N LYS A 184 24.44 -19.81 -19.11
CA LYS A 184 24.72 -21.23 -19.40
C LYS A 184 24.37 -21.62 -20.84
N PHE A 185 23.46 -20.89 -21.48
CA PHE A 185 23.07 -21.14 -22.89
C PHE A 185 23.95 -20.40 -23.89
N THR A 186 24.69 -19.38 -23.43
CA THR A 186 25.50 -18.49 -24.28
C THR A 186 27.00 -18.73 -24.16
N LYS A 187 27.40 -19.66 -23.28
CA LYS A 187 28.74 -20.26 -23.28
C LYS A 187 28.74 -21.50 -24.15
#